data_AF-A0AA94EMN7-F1
#
_entry.id   AF-A0AA94EMN7-F1
#
_cell.length_a   1.000
_cell.length_b   1.000
_cell.length_c   1.000
_cell.angle_alpha   90.00
_cell.angle_beta   90.00
_cell.angle_gamma   90.00
#
_symmetry.space_group_name_H-M   'P 1'
#
loop_
_entity.id
_entity.type
_entity.pdbx_description
1 polymer ?
#
loop_
_entity_poly.entity_id
_entity_poly.type
_entity_poly.pdbx_seq_one_letter_code
_entity_poly.pdbx_strand_id
1 'polypeptide(L)'
;MGLLRLFLALSVIAGHAQTTVFGVNGIGAWYAVNFFFIISGFYMAMVLNGQYRSVSNYQFYKSRVLRLFPAYYVGLALCFVVYYSSISYFFGTLTPLSKVLYIFQNAFIVGQDISHVFCIENINGVCANSGALTINPPAWSLAVELGFYLVAPFVLRSKAKTFAFVLVGAVYLFSLRFIDFPFSGAGLVAPSEFHAFSYYFYPSSFAFFGGGALAYHLAKSDAEPNYYYAVIALLILSFAQTTMPFWHLLFFAMAIPVLFKYTANNKVDRLIGELSYPVYIVHFPLLIWLRDVLSLSSDDLWGISLGSLVSLLSIAVGLLVYVTLEKKVSSFRHSKAFFESEIPSKKTLHDKVFRLAFCAYFILPVVIVPFIISKQVDERTPSDIPYELTDSNWQSGVSRTSPTFFVRANSANKNAYRVGVRLKVGSSGIRKIIKVDQNGEFINVHLDGATIPADDLSSREIVIVKI
;
A
#
# COMPACT_ATOMS: atom_id res chain seq x y z
N MET A 1 9.55 18.09 17.73
CA MET A 1 9.47 16.61 17.80
C MET A 1 10.52 15.97 16.89
N GLY A 2 11.76 16.45 16.88
CA GLY A 2 12.81 15.92 16.02
C GLY A 2 13.47 14.68 16.57
N LEU A 3 13.74 14.61 17.88
CA LEU A 3 14.29 13.42 18.51
C LEU A 3 13.38 12.20 18.31
N LEU A 4 12.07 12.38 18.47
CA LEU A 4 11.08 11.35 18.16
C LEU A 4 11.20 10.87 16.72
N ARG A 5 11.23 11.78 15.74
CA ARG A 5 11.34 11.42 14.31
C ARG A 5 12.65 10.70 13.99
N LEU A 6 13.77 11.11 14.57
CA LEU A 6 15.03 10.40 14.38
C LEU A 6 14.96 9.00 15.00
N PHE A 7 14.42 8.86 16.22
CA PHE A 7 14.19 7.55 16.84
C PHE A 7 13.35 6.61 15.96
N LEU A 8 12.28 7.12 15.34
CA LEU A 8 11.48 6.35 14.39
C LEU A 8 12.28 5.94 13.15
N ALA A 9 13.11 6.84 12.60
CA ALA A 9 13.97 6.51 11.47
C ALA A 9 15.00 5.43 11.82
N LEU A 10 15.63 5.51 13.00
CA LEU A 10 16.56 4.49 13.51
C LEU A 10 15.86 3.15 13.75
N SER A 11 14.61 3.17 14.20
CA SER A 11 13.79 1.97 14.37
C SER A 11 13.50 1.27 13.02
N VAL A 12 13.30 2.04 11.95
CA VAL A 12 13.19 1.49 10.59
C VAL A 12 14.51 0.84 10.15
N ILE A 13 15.65 1.47 10.43
CA ILE A 13 16.98 0.91 10.14
C ILE A 13 17.16 -0.41 10.88
N ALA A 14 16.84 -0.49 12.17
CA ALA A 14 16.93 -1.72 12.96
C ALA A 14 16.11 -2.86 12.31
N GLY A 15 14.86 -2.57 11.90
CA GLY A 15 13.99 -3.56 11.27
C GLY A 15 14.52 -4.06 9.92
N HIS A 16 15.04 -3.18 9.06
CA HIS A 16 15.62 -3.60 7.77
C HIS A 16 16.98 -4.28 7.92
N ALA A 17 17.82 -3.83 8.86
CA ALA A 17 19.08 -4.45 9.16
C ALA A 17 18.93 -5.81 9.88
N GLN A 18 17.73 -6.12 10.40
CA GLN A 18 17.42 -7.29 11.21
C GLN A 18 18.39 -7.47 12.40
N THR A 19 18.88 -6.35 12.94
CA THR A 19 19.84 -6.29 14.04
C THR A 19 19.58 -5.02 14.86
N THR A 20 20.12 -4.97 16.08
CA THR A 20 19.93 -3.81 16.98
C THR A 20 20.59 -2.54 16.43
N VAL A 21 20.11 -1.38 16.87
CA VAL A 21 20.78 -0.07 16.70
C VAL A 21 21.17 0.41 18.10
N PHE A 22 22.47 0.61 18.34
CA PHE A 22 23.03 0.97 19.66
C PHE A 22 22.57 0.04 20.80
N GLY A 23 22.46 -1.26 20.52
CA GLY A 23 22.02 -2.28 21.49
C GLY A 23 20.51 -2.34 21.73
N VAL A 24 19.70 -1.53 21.04
CA VAL A 24 18.23 -1.56 21.15
C VAL A 24 17.58 -1.92 19.82
N ASN A 25 16.46 -2.66 19.87
CA ASN A 25 15.67 -2.98 18.67
C ASN A 25 14.73 -1.84 18.24
N GLY A 26 14.53 -0.84 19.10
CA GLY A 26 13.57 0.25 18.85
C GLY A 26 12.13 -0.27 18.80
N ILE A 27 11.27 0.45 18.08
CA ILE A 27 9.94 -0.05 17.73
C ILE A 27 10.00 -0.79 16.39
N GLY A 28 9.07 -1.70 16.12
CA GLY A 28 9.03 -2.39 14.82
C GLY A 28 8.94 -1.40 13.66
N ALA A 29 9.69 -1.64 12.57
CA ALA A 29 9.75 -0.74 11.41
C ALA A 29 8.35 -0.41 10.85
N TRP A 30 7.43 -1.38 10.87
CA TRP A 30 6.06 -1.20 10.40
C TRP A 30 5.29 -0.21 11.27
N TYR A 31 5.54 -0.19 12.57
CA TYR A 31 4.91 0.72 13.51
C TYR A 31 5.53 2.12 13.36
N ALA A 32 6.85 2.17 13.15
CA ALA A 32 7.55 3.43 12.91
C ALA A 32 7.02 4.19 11.68
N VAL A 33 6.77 3.49 10.57
CA VAL A 33 6.19 4.10 9.36
C VAL A 33 4.77 4.62 9.63
N ASN A 34 3.91 3.84 10.30
CA ASN A 34 2.58 4.30 10.69
C ASN A 34 2.63 5.53 11.63
N PHE A 35 3.58 5.56 12.57
CA PHE A 35 3.82 6.73 13.42
C PHE A 35 4.29 7.96 12.65
N PHE A 36 5.11 7.79 11.59
CA PHE A 36 5.44 8.88 10.67
C PHE A 36 4.18 9.42 9.98
N PHE A 37 3.25 8.56 9.55
CA PHE A 37 1.98 9.03 8.97
C PHE A 37 1.13 9.83 9.97
N ILE A 38 1.06 9.42 11.24
CA ILE A 38 0.38 10.19 12.30
C ILE A 38 1.04 11.56 12.47
N ILE A 39 2.37 11.59 12.59
CA ILE A 39 3.13 12.85 12.72
C ILE A 39 2.88 13.74 11.49
N SER A 40 2.93 13.18 10.28
CA SER A 40 2.68 13.90 9.03
C SER A 40 1.28 14.52 9.01
N GLY A 41 0.26 13.77 9.45
CA GLY A 41 -1.11 14.26 9.59
C GLY A 41 -1.23 15.48 10.50
N PHE A 42 -0.63 15.42 11.68
CA PHE A 42 -0.59 16.54 12.62
C PHE A 42 0.11 17.77 12.02
N TYR A 43 1.30 17.59 11.44
CA TYR A 43 2.05 18.69 10.83
C TYR A 43 1.32 19.29 9.63
N MET A 44 0.69 18.48 8.77
CA MET A 44 -0.03 18.98 7.60
C MET A 44 -1.28 19.77 8.01
N ALA A 45 -2.05 19.28 9.00
CA ALA A 45 -3.17 20.03 9.55
C ALA A 45 -2.71 21.37 10.15
N MET A 46 -1.62 21.37 10.93
CA MET A 46 -1.06 22.58 11.52
C MET A 46 -0.60 23.59 10.47
N VAL A 47 0.17 23.15 9.47
CA VAL A 47 0.74 24.02 8.44
C VAL A 47 -0.36 24.60 7.52
N LEU A 48 -1.37 23.81 7.18
CA LEU A 48 -2.52 24.25 6.37
C LEU A 48 -3.43 25.24 7.09
N ASN A 49 -3.65 25.06 8.41
CA ASN A 49 -4.47 25.97 9.23
C ASN A 49 -3.67 27.15 9.82
N GLY A 50 -2.35 27.18 9.58
CA GLY A 50 -1.44 28.25 9.96
C GLY A 50 -0.86 28.95 8.72
N GLN A 51 0.42 28.67 8.43
CA GLN A 51 1.19 29.37 7.39
C GLN A 51 0.56 29.34 5.99
N TYR A 52 -0.16 28.27 5.64
CA TYR A 52 -0.78 28.10 4.32
C TYR A 52 -2.29 28.34 4.32
N ARG A 53 -2.83 29.02 5.35
CA ARG A 53 -4.29 29.27 5.46
C ARG A 53 -4.82 30.13 4.32
N SER A 54 -4.08 31.16 3.92
CA SER A 54 -4.44 32.13 2.87
C SER A 54 -3.64 31.94 1.57
N VAL A 55 -2.84 30.87 1.48
CA VAL A 55 -1.97 30.57 0.35
C VAL A 55 -2.66 29.56 -0.57
N SER A 56 -2.36 29.60 -1.88
CA SER A 56 -2.91 28.62 -2.82
C SER A 56 -2.47 27.19 -2.51
N ASN A 57 -3.27 26.22 -2.97
CA ASN A 57 -2.91 24.81 -2.87
C ASN A 57 -1.66 24.49 -3.71
N TYR A 58 -1.45 25.18 -4.84
CA TYR A 58 -0.28 24.99 -5.69
C TYR A 58 1.02 25.27 -4.94
N GLN A 59 1.08 26.38 -4.19
CA GLN A 59 2.26 26.72 -3.39
C GLN A 59 2.51 25.75 -2.25
N PHE A 60 1.44 25.19 -1.66
CA PHE A 60 1.55 24.08 -0.72
C PHE A 60 2.22 22.86 -1.38
N TYR A 61 1.73 22.41 -2.55
CA TYR A 61 2.29 21.26 -3.27
C TYR A 61 3.74 21.50 -3.71
N LYS A 62 4.05 22.68 -4.24
CA LYS A 62 5.43 23.08 -4.60
C LYS A 62 6.37 22.97 -3.39
N SER A 63 5.92 23.40 -2.21
CA SER A 63 6.69 23.27 -0.97
C SER A 63 6.87 21.81 -0.56
N ARG A 64 5.90 20.93 -0.82
CA ARG A 64 6.02 19.50 -0.52
C ARG A 64 6.95 18.77 -1.50
N VAL A 65 6.87 19.06 -2.80
CA VAL A 65 7.81 18.53 -3.79
C VAL A 65 9.25 18.90 -3.43
N LEU A 66 9.49 20.19 -3.13
CA LEU A 66 10.80 20.66 -2.68
C LEU A 66 11.22 20.10 -1.30
N ARG A 67 10.31 19.51 -0.51
CA ARG A 67 10.67 18.84 0.76
C ARG A 67 11.24 17.44 0.55
N LEU A 68 10.73 16.72 -0.44
CA LEU A 68 10.97 15.29 -0.60
C LEU A 68 12.02 15.01 -1.68
N PHE A 69 11.85 15.60 -2.86
CA PHE A 69 12.60 15.24 -4.06
C PHE A 69 14.13 15.44 -3.95
N PRO A 70 14.67 16.51 -3.32
CA PRO A 70 16.11 16.73 -3.28
C PRO A 70 16.88 15.57 -2.61
N ALA A 71 16.57 15.22 -1.36
CA ALA A 71 17.21 14.07 -0.72
C ALA A 71 16.79 12.72 -1.32
N TYR A 72 15.59 12.61 -1.89
CA TYR A 72 15.17 11.40 -2.62
C TYR A 72 16.10 11.09 -3.80
N TYR A 73 16.43 12.09 -4.62
CA TYR A 73 17.32 11.88 -5.75
C TYR A 73 18.76 11.53 -5.32
N VAL A 74 19.21 12.01 -4.17
CA VAL A 74 20.48 11.54 -3.58
C VAL A 74 20.38 10.06 -3.21
N GLY A 75 19.33 9.65 -2.51
CA GLY A 75 19.11 8.24 -2.17
C GLY A 75 19.00 7.35 -3.41
N LEU A 76 18.27 7.79 -4.43
CA LEU A 76 18.14 7.09 -5.72
C LEU A 76 19.48 6.95 -6.44
N ALA A 77 20.29 8.01 -6.49
CA ALA A 77 21.63 7.98 -7.06
C ALA A 77 22.54 7.00 -6.32
N LEU A 78 22.49 6.97 -4.97
CA LEU A 78 23.22 5.99 -4.18
C LEU A 78 22.79 4.55 -4.50
N CYS A 79 21.49 4.29 -4.72
CA CYS A 79 21.02 2.97 -5.13
C CYS A 79 21.63 2.54 -6.48
N PHE A 80 21.67 3.44 -7.46
CA PHE A 80 22.34 3.18 -8.74
C PHE A 80 23.84 2.93 -8.58
N VAL A 81 24.52 3.63 -7.66
CA VAL A 81 25.96 3.39 -7.41
C VAL A 81 26.20 2.03 -6.77
N VAL A 82 25.38 1.63 -5.80
CA VAL A 82 25.63 0.43 -4.99
C VAL A 82 25.22 -0.86 -5.69
N TYR A 83 24.06 -0.93 -6.34
CA TYR A 83 23.54 -2.19 -6.89
C TYR A 83 22.94 -2.04 -8.30
N TYR A 84 23.63 -1.28 -9.17
CA TYR A 84 23.29 -1.13 -10.58
C TYR A 84 23.03 -2.45 -11.31
N SER A 85 23.85 -3.47 -11.05
CA SER A 85 23.75 -4.79 -11.69
C SER A 85 22.39 -5.44 -11.44
N SER A 86 21.93 -5.44 -10.18
CA SER A 86 20.60 -5.96 -9.80
C SER A 86 19.46 -5.15 -10.42
N ILE A 87 19.59 -3.81 -10.43
CA ILE A 87 18.61 -2.91 -11.06
C ILE A 87 18.50 -3.20 -12.56
N SER A 88 19.64 -3.27 -13.25
CA SER A 88 19.73 -3.52 -14.70
C SER A 88 19.19 -4.91 -15.07
N TYR A 89 19.55 -5.93 -14.30
CA TYR A 89 19.03 -7.28 -14.48
C TYR A 89 17.50 -7.32 -14.35
N PHE A 90 16.95 -6.79 -13.25
CA PHE A 90 15.51 -6.74 -13.03
C PHE A 90 14.79 -5.94 -14.11
N PHE A 91 15.31 -4.76 -14.48
CA PHE A 91 14.78 -3.94 -15.56
C PHE A 91 14.74 -4.70 -16.89
N GLY A 92 15.75 -5.53 -17.18
CA GLY A 92 15.80 -6.40 -18.35
C GLY A 92 14.63 -7.40 -18.43
N THR A 93 14.11 -7.84 -17.29
CA THR A 93 12.98 -8.80 -17.23
C THR A 93 11.61 -8.18 -17.50
N LEU A 94 11.49 -6.85 -17.53
CA LEU A 94 10.21 -6.16 -17.65
C LEU A 94 9.75 -6.02 -19.12
N THR A 95 8.44 -6.07 -19.35
CA THR A 95 7.84 -5.71 -20.65
C THR A 95 8.09 -4.22 -20.99
N PRO A 96 7.96 -3.80 -22.27
CA PRO A 96 8.15 -2.39 -22.64
C PRO A 96 7.25 -1.42 -21.84
N LEU A 97 5.98 -1.77 -21.62
CA LEU A 97 5.08 -0.95 -20.81
C LEU A 97 5.50 -0.93 -19.33
N SER A 98 5.83 -2.10 -18.77
CA SER A 98 6.31 -2.21 -17.39
C SER A 98 7.59 -1.41 -17.14
N LYS A 99 8.50 -1.31 -18.13
CA LYS A 99 9.69 -0.45 -18.07
C LYS A 99 9.33 1.03 -17.95
N VAL A 100 8.34 1.50 -18.72
CA VAL A 100 7.86 2.89 -18.65
C VAL A 100 7.28 3.18 -17.26
N LEU A 101 6.45 2.27 -16.75
CA LEU A 101 5.86 2.39 -15.41
C LEU A 101 6.93 2.38 -14.31
N TYR A 102 7.92 1.48 -14.42
CA TYR A 102 9.06 1.39 -13.51
C TYR A 102 9.88 2.68 -13.47
N ILE A 103 10.20 3.26 -14.64
CA ILE A 103 10.91 4.55 -14.71
C ILE A 103 10.06 5.66 -14.11
N PHE A 104 8.78 5.73 -14.48
CA PHE A 104 7.87 6.77 -14.00
C PHE A 104 7.75 6.76 -12.46
N GLN A 105 7.46 5.60 -11.87
CA GLN A 105 7.24 5.54 -10.42
C GLN A 105 8.52 5.84 -9.62
N ASN A 106 9.69 5.47 -10.13
CA ASN A 106 10.97 5.77 -9.47
C ASN A 106 11.44 7.21 -9.73
N ALA A 107 11.08 7.84 -10.85
CA ALA A 107 11.44 9.23 -11.11
C ALA A 107 10.56 10.22 -10.33
N PHE A 108 9.28 9.88 -10.13
CA PHE A 108 8.27 10.79 -9.57
C PHE A 108 7.77 10.38 -8.18
N ILE A 109 8.17 9.22 -7.65
CA ILE A 109 7.67 8.67 -6.37
C ILE A 109 6.13 8.47 -6.42
N VAL A 110 5.55 8.23 -7.61
CA VAL A 110 4.11 8.07 -7.79
C VAL A 110 3.80 6.62 -8.16
N GLY A 111 2.92 5.96 -7.41
CA GLY A 111 2.43 4.61 -7.72
C GLY A 111 3.30 3.46 -7.21
N GLN A 112 4.36 3.74 -6.44
CA GLN A 112 5.19 2.70 -5.83
C GLN A 112 4.43 1.85 -4.81
N ASP A 113 3.43 2.42 -4.14
CA ASP A 113 2.50 1.74 -3.24
C ASP A 113 1.43 0.94 -4.02
N ILE A 114 0.99 1.47 -5.16
CA ILE A 114 -0.01 0.86 -6.05
C ILE A 114 0.54 -0.40 -6.72
N SER A 115 1.86 -0.48 -6.98
CA SER A 115 2.52 -1.66 -7.56
C SER A 115 2.51 -2.89 -6.65
N HIS A 116 2.15 -2.73 -5.36
CA HIS A 116 1.87 -3.84 -4.44
C HIS A 116 0.45 -4.42 -4.59
N VAL A 117 -0.42 -3.74 -5.34
CA VAL A 117 -1.82 -4.17 -5.58
C VAL A 117 -2.02 -4.59 -7.04
N PHE A 118 -1.40 -3.87 -7.98
CA PHE A 118 -1.55 -4.15 -9.41
C PHE A 118 -0.40 -4.98 -9.97
N CYS A 119 -0.75 -5.87 -10.89
CA CYS A 119 0.21 -6.68 -11.61
C CYS A 119 0.98 -5.82 -12.62
N ILE A 120 2.29 -5.66 -12.41
CA ILE A 120 3.21 -5.13 -13.42
C ILE A 120 3.96 -6.32 -14.02
N GLU A 121 3.66 -6.66 -15.27
CA GLU A 121 4.12 -7.91 -15.88
C GLU A 121 5.61 -7.90 -16.26
N ASN A 122 6.24 -9.06 -16.18
CA ASN A 122 7.53 -9.35 -16.79
C ASN A 122 7.35 -9.91 -18.22
N ILE A 123 8.45 -10.11 -18.95
CA ILE A 123 8.45 -10.66 -20.32
C ILE A 123 7.86 -12.07 -20.43
N ASN A 124 7.74 -12.80 -19.31
CA ASN A 124 7.13 -14.13 -19.27
C ASN A 124 5.62 -14.09 -18.99
N GLY A 125 5.00 -12.90 -18.94
CA GLY A 125 3.57 -12.74 -18.67
C GLY A 125 3.17 -12.98 -17.21
N VAL A 126 4.12 -12.91 -16.27
CA VAL A 126 3.87 -13.08 -14.84
C VAL A 126 4.08 -11.75 -14.12
N CYS A 127 3.32 -11.49 -13.05
CA CYS A 127 3.52 -10.30 -12.22
C CYS A 127 4.94 -10.27 -11.65
N ALA A 128 5.64 -9.16 -11.89
CA ALA A 128 6.95 -8.90 -11.34
C ALA A 128 6.87 -8.73 -9.82
N ASN A 129 8.00 -8.97 -9.14
CA ASN A 129 8.09 -8.77 -7.69
C ASN A 129 7.87 -7.28 -7.35
N SER A 130 6.81 -6.97 -6.59
CA SER A 130 6.44 -5.60 -6.24
C SER A 130 7.51 -4.84 -5.47
N GLY A 131 8.28 -5.52 -4.60
CA GLY A 131 9.39 -4.89 -3.87
C GLY A 131 10.53 -4.47 -4.79
N ALA A 132 10.84 -5.27 -5.81
CA ALA A 132 11.89 -4.97 -6.80
C ALA A 132 11.50 -3.86 -7.78
N LEU A 133 10.20 -3.57 -7.93
CA LEU A 133 9.72 -2.45 -8.74
C LEU A 133 10.13 -1.09 -8.14
N THR A 134 10.44 -1.03 -6.85
CA THR A 134 10.88 0.18 -6.17
C THR A 134 12.40 0.15 -5.97
N ILE A 135 13.14 1.01 -6.68
CA ILE A 135 14.61 1.03 -6.64
C ILE A 135 15.11 1.25 -5.22
N ASN A 136 14.55 2.22 -4.49
CA ASN A 136 14.85 2.44 -3.09
C ASN A 136 13.64 1.98 -2.25
N PRO A 137 13.58 0.72 -1.78
CA PRO A 137 12.35 0.10 -1.30
C PRO A 137 11.57 0.93 -0.27
N PRO A 138 12.18 1.57 0.75
CA PRO A 138 11.46 2.42 1.70
C PRO A 138 10.67 3.59 1.08
N ALA A 139 10.97 3.98 -0.17
CA ALA A 139 10.30 5.08 -0.87
C ALA A 139 8.82 4.84 -1.18
N TRP A 140 8.32 3.59 -1.09
CA TRP A 140 6.87 3.33 -1.19
C TRP A 140 6.07 4.17 -0.18
N SER A 141 6.61 4.38 1.02
CA SER A 141 5.96 5.19 2.06
C SER A 141 5.90 6.68 1.70
N LEU A 142 6.86 7.15 0.90
CA LEU A 142 6.88 8.51 0.36
C LEU A 142 5.83 8.67 -0.75
N ALA A 143 5.54 7.61 -1.52
CA ALA A 143 4.45 7.62 -2.49
C ALA A 143 3.09 7.76 -1.79
N VAL A 144 2.88 7.03 -0.69
CA VAL A 144 1.72 7.20 0.19
C VAL A 144 1.66 8.62 0.74
N GLU A 145 2.79 9.17 1.22
CA GLU A 145 2.84 10.54 1.74
C GLU A 145 2.54 11.61 0.67
N LEU A 146 2.98 11.42 -0.58
CA LEU A 146 2.59 12.29 -1.70
C LEU A 146 1.08 12.26 -1.96
N GLY A 147 0.46 11.09 -1.88
CA GLY A 147 -1.00 10.95 -1.91
C GLY A 147 -1.69 11.71 -0.77
N PHE A 148 -1.13 11.66 0.44
CA PHE A 148 -1.61 12.44 1.57
C PHE A 148 -1.49 13.94 1.36
N TYR A 149 -0.38 14.38 0.77
CA TYR A 149 -0.23 15.78 0.41
C TYR A 149 -1.28 16.21 -0.60
N LEU A 150 -1.57 15.41 -1.63
CA LEU A 150 -2.64 15.69 -2.61
C LEU A 150 -4.01 15.91 -1.94
N VAL A 151 -4.38 15.07 -0.96
CA VAL A 151 -5.70 15.18 -0.31
C VAL A 151 -5.75 16.25 0.78
N ALA A 152 -4.62 16.59 1.40
CA ALA A 152 -4.57 17.37 2.63
C ALA A 152 -5.29 18.75 2.55
N PRO A 153 -5.10 19.58 1.51
CA PRO A 153 -5.74 20.90 1.44
C PRO A 153 -7.28 20.86 1.36
N PHE A 154 -7.84 19.75 0.89
CA PHE A 154 -9.29 19.57 0.72
C PHE A 154 -9.97 19.03 1.98
N VAL A 155 -9.23 18.26 2.78
CA VAL A 155 -9.73 17.54 3.95
C VAL A 155 -9.33 18.21 5.27
N LEU A 156 -8.05 18.56 5.46
CA LEU A 156 -7.51 18.85 6.79
C LEU A 156 -7.79 20.28 7.30
N ARG A 157 -8.41 21.14 6.49
CA ARG A 157 -8.82 22.49 6.90
C ARG A 157 -10.04 22.51 7.82
N SER A 158 -10.78 21.40 7.91
CA SER A 158 -12.01 21.31 8.71
C SER A 158 -12.00 20.07 9.60
N LYS A 159 -12.33 20.23 10.89
CA LYS A 159 -12.49 19.12 11.85
C LYS A 159 -13.45 18.04 11.32
N ALA A 160 -14.60 18.45 10.76
CA ALA A 160 -15.61 17.52 10.25
C ALA A 160 -15.10 16.70 9.05
N LYS A 161 -14.40 17.34 8.11
CA LYS A 161 -13.83 16.65 6.95
C LYS A 161 -12.67 15.72 7.35
N THR A 162 -11.82 16.14 8.28
CA THR A 162 -10.78 15.28 8.85
C THR A 162 -11.38 14.05 9.53
N PHE A 163 -12.45 14.22 10.30
CA PHE A 163 -13.15 13.10 10.93
C PHE A 163 -13.76 12.14 9.89
N ALA A 164 -14.43 12.67 8.86
CA ALA A 164 -14.95 11.85 7.77
C ALA A 164 -13.84 11.06 7.06
N PHE A 165 -12.66 11.66 6.87
CA PHE A 165 -11.51 10.98 6.29
C PHE A 165 -10.96 9.85 7.16
N VAL A 166 -10.91 10.02 8.49
CA VAL A 166 -10.59 8.93 9.42
C VAL A 166 -11.61 7.79 9.29
N LEU A 167 -12.90 8.12 9.19
CA LEU A 167 -13.96 7.14 9.01
C LEU A 167 -13.82 6.37 7.69
N VAL A 168 -13.48 7.04 6.58
CA VAL A 168 -13.18 6.37 5.31
C VAL A 168 -12.05 5.35 5.45
N GLY A 169 -10.97 5.72 6.15
CA GLY A 169 -9.88 4.80 6.48
C GLY A 169 -10.33 3.61 7.34
N ALA A 170 -11.15 3.87 8.35
CA ALA A 170 -11.70 2.82 9.23
C ALA A 170 -12.60 1.84 8.47
N VAL A 171 -13.47 2.34 7.60
CA VAL A 171 -14.35 1.53 6.74
C VAL A 171 -13.52 0.69 5.76
N TYR A 172 -12.49 1.27 5.15
CA TYR A 172 -11.58 0.50 4.30
C TYR A 172 -10.91 -0.65 5.07
N LEU A 173 -10.32 -0.38 6.24
CA LEU A 173 -9.66 -1.41 7.05
C LEU A 173 -10.63 -2.50 7.53
N PHE A 174 -11.87 -2.12 7.85
CA PHE A 174 -12.94 -3.08 8.16
C PHE A 174 -13.30 -3.93 6.94
N SER A 175 -13.35 -3.33 5.74
CA SER A 175 -13.71 -4.03 4.51
C SER A 175 -12.72 -5.14 4.12
N LEU A 176 -11.45 -5.02 4.52
CA LEU A 176 -10.44 -6.06 4.26
C LEU A 176 -10.80 -7.42 4.91
N ARG A 177 -11.63 -7.44 5.96
CA ARG A 177 -12.11 -8.68 6.59
C ARG A 177 -12.95 -9.54 5.65
N PHE A 178 -13.57 -8.94 4.64
CA PHE A 178 -14.41 -9.66 3.68
C PHE A 178 -13.61 -10.24 2.52
N ILE A 179 -12.32 -9.92 2.42
CA ILE A 179 -11.39 -10.49 1.44
C ILE A 179 -10.68 -11.69 2.07
N ASP A 180 -10.68 -12.82 1.38
CA ASP A 180 -9.84 -13.96 1.73
C ASP A 180 -8.40 -13.72 1.27
N PHE A 181 -7.44 -13.87 2.19
CA PHE A 181 -6.02 -13.78 1.88
C PHE A 181 -5.28 -15.08 2.28
N PRO A 182 -4.21 -15.46 1.56
CA PRO A 182 -3.77 -14.91 0.28
C PRO A 182 -4.75 -15.23 -0.85
N PHE A 183 -4.80 -14.39 -1.87
CA PHE A 183 -5.57 -14.68 -3.09
C PHE A 183 -4.66 -14.71 -4.33
N SER A 184 -5.04 -15.51 -5.31
CA SER A 184 -4.24 -15.82 -6.52
C SER A 184 -4.22 -14.71 -7.58
N GLY A 185 -4.70 -13.51 -7.26
CA GLY A 185 -4.90 -12.41 -8.22
C GLY A 185 -6.32 -12.38 -8.80
N ALA A 186 -6.70 -11.23 -9.34
CA ALA A 186 -8.02 -11.02 -9.95
C ALA A 186 -7.91 -10.01 -11.10
N GLY A 187 -7.86 -10.49 -12.35
CA GLY A 187 -7.67 -9.63 -13.52
C GLY A 187 -6.36 -8.85 -13.44
N LEU A 188 -6.44 -7.51 -13.34
CA LEU A 188 -5.26 -6.64 -13.22
C LEU A 188 -4.68 -6.59 -11.78
N VAL A 189 -5.38 -7.14 -10.79
CA VAL A 189 -4.93 -7.19 -9.39
C VAL A 189 -3.96 -8.35 -9.22
N ALA A 190 -2.77 -8.06 -8.70
CA ALA A 190 -1.71 -9.05 -8.49
C ALA A 190 -2.10 -10.08 -7.41
N PRO A 191 -1.56 -11.32 -7.48
CA PRO A 191 -1.56 -12.22 -6.34
C PRO A 191 -0.98 -11.51 -5.12
N SER A 192 -1.72 -11.50 -4.02
CA SER A 192 -1.40 -10.63 -2.89
C SER A 192 -1.70 -11.27 -1.54
N GLU A 193 -0.85 -10.90 -0.60
CA GLU A 193 -0.98 -11.20 0.83
C GLU A 193 -1.79 -10.10 1.54
N PHE A 194 -2.35 -10.43 2.70
CA PHE A 194 -3.06 -9.47 3.55
C PHE A 194 -2.23 -8.21 3.84
N HIS A 195 -0.90 -8.38 4.00
CA HIS A 195 0.01 -7.28 4.30
C HIS A 195 0.11 -6.24 3.16
N ALA A 196 -0.03 -6.64 1.88
CA ALA A 196 -0.03 -5.70 0.75
C ALA A 196 -1.15 -4.64 0.89
N PHE A 197 -2.33 -5.07 1.29
CA PHE A 197 -3.51 -4.20 1.40
C PHE A 197 -3.62 -3.48 2.75
N SER A 198 -3.13 -4.09 3.82
CA SER A 198 -3.19 -3.51 5.17
C SER A 198 -2.01 -2.61 5.53
N TYR A 199 -0.95 -2.58 4.71
CA TYR A 199 0.26 -1.79 4.95
C TYR A 199 0.67 -0.90 3.78
N TYR A 200 0.85 -1.49 2.59
CA TYR A 200 1.42 -0.77 1.45
C TYR A 200 0.35 0.07 0.75
N PHE A 201 -0.83 -0.50 0.52
CA PHE A 201 -1.89 0.22 -0.17
C PHE A 201 -2.36 1.41 0.68
N TYR A 202 -2.23 2.62 0.13
CA TYR A 202 -2.44 3.89 0.83
C TYR A 202 -3.73 4.06 1.66
N PRO A 203 -4.90 3.46 1.31
CA PRO A 203 -6.12 3.65 2.09
C PRO A 203 -6.00 3.08 3.51
N SER A 204 -5.12 2.09 3.71
CA SER A 204 -4.81 1.53 5.03
C SER A 204 -4.26 2.57 6.00
N SER A 205 -3.57 3.58 5.45
CA SER A 205 -2.87 4.61 6.20
C SER A 205 -3.73 5.86 6.46
N PHE A 206 -4.96 5.92 5.94
CA PHE A 206 -5.89 7.05 6.12
C PHE A 206 -6.25 7.30 7.59
N ALA A 207 -6.54 6.24 8.35
CA ALA A 207 -6.87 6.38 9.76
C ALA A 207 -5.69 6.92 10.58
N PHE A 208 -4.46 6.52 10.23
CA PHE A 208 -3.24 6.97 10.90
C PHE A 208 -2.95 8.45 10.61
N PHE A 209 -2.90 8.83 9.33
CA PHE A 209 -2.71 10.22 8.92
C PHE A 209 -3.84 11.13 9.41
N GLY A 210 -5.09 10.71 9.22
CA GLY A 210 -6.26 11.44 9.69
C GLY A 210 -6.32 11.57 11.21
N GLY A 211 -5.90 10.55 11.96
CA GLY A 211 -5.86 10.57 13.42
C GLY A 211 -4.90 11.62 13.97
N GLY A 212 -3.72 11.75 13.38
CA GLY A 212 -2.78 12.82 13.71
C GLY A 212 -3.32 14.22 13.37
N ALA A 213 -3.97 14.36 12.22
CA ALA A 213 -4.63 15.61 11.85
C ALA A 213 -5.81 15.96 12.78
N LEU A 214 -6.57 14.96 13.24
CA LEU A 214 -7.66 15.14 14.19
C LEU A 214 -7.11 15.55 15.57
N ALA A 215 -5.98 14.97 16.00
CA ALA A 215 -5.31 15.38 17.22
C ALA A 215 -4.91 16.88 17.20
N TYR A 216 -4.49 17.41 16.05
CA TYR A 216 -4.28 18.85 15.88
C TYR A 216 -5.57 19.66 16.11
N HIS A 217 -6.68 19.26 15.48
CA HIS A 217 -7.96 19.98 15.61
C HIS A 217 -8.50 19.93 17.03
N LEU A 218 -8.39 18.78 17.70
CA LEU A 218 -8.81 18.60 19.10
C LEU A 218 -7.94 19.40 20.05
N ALA A 219 -6.63 19.46 19.84
CA ALA A 219 -5.73 20.24 20.68
C ALA A 219 -5.92 21.76 20.57
N LYS A 220 -6.54 22.23 19.48
CA LYS A 220 -6.79 23.66 19.22
C LYS A 220 -8.25 24.07 19.46
N SER A 221 -9.15 23.12 19.61
CA SER A 221 -10.58 23.37 19.74
C SER A 221 -11.02 23.17 21.17
N ASP A 222 -11.70 24.16 21.74
CA ASP A 222 -12.38 24.01 23.04
C ASP A 222 -13.67 23.16 22.93
N ALA A 223 -14.05 22.76 21.72
CA ALA A 223 -15.26 21.97 21.47
C ALA A 223 -15.00 20.48 21.68
N GLU A 224 -15.70 19.91 22.65
CA GLU A 224 -15.67 18.48 22.95
C GLU A 224 -16.01 17.63 21.71
N PRO A 225 -15.34 16.50 21.50
CA PRO A 225 -15.73 15.54 20.47
C PRO A 225 -17.13 14.99 20.79
N ASN A 226 -17.99 14.89 19.77
CA ASN A 226 -19.31 14.30 19.94
C ASN A 226 -19.17 12.81 20.32
N TYR A 227 -19.78 12.43 21.44
CA TYR A 227 -19.72 11.09 22.02
C TYR A 227 -20.11 9.99 21.01
N TYR A 228 -21.25 10.14 20.33
CA TYR A 228 -21.76 9.10 19.43
C TYR A 228 -20.80 8.84 18.25
N TYR A 229 -20.24 9.90 17.66
CA TYR A 229 -19.27 9.75 16.58
C TYR A 229 -17.96 9.11 17.05
N ALA A 230 -17.50 9.45 18.26
CA ALA A 230 -16.31 8.84 18.85
C ALA A 230 -16.52 7.33 19.11
N VAL A 231 -17.68 6.95 19.65
CA VAL A 231 -18.03 5.55 19.91
C VAL A 231 -18.16 4.76 18.61
N ILE A 232 -18.84 5.29 17.59
CA ILE A 232 -18.96 4.62 16.28
C ILE A 232 -17.58 4.40 15.66
N ALA A 233 -16.72 5.43 15.66
CA ALA A 233 -15.37 5.30 15.14
C ALA A 233 -14.57 4.24 15.91
N LEU A 234 -14.67 4.22 17.25
CA LEU A 234 -14.01 3.23 18.09
C LEU A 234 -14.51 1.81 17.80
N LEU A 235 -15.83 1.61 17.65
CA LEU A 235 -16.41 0.31 17.33
C LEU A 235 -15.90 -0.20 15.98
N ILE A 236 -15.97 0.60 14.92
CA ILE A 236 -15.48 0.21 13.59
C ILE A 236 -13.99 -0.15 13.66
N LEU A 237 -13.18 0.67 14.34
CA LEU A 237 -11.74 0.48 14.46
C LEU A 237 -11.37 -0.72 15.34
N SER A 238 -12.20 -1.09 16.32
CA SER A 238 -11.99 -2.26 17.17
C SER A 238 -12.10 -3.58 16.41
N PHE A 239 -12.89 -3.59 15.32
CA PHE A 239 -13.05 -4.75 14.44
C PHE A 239 -12.23 -4.65 13.15
N ALA A 240 -11.55 -3.53 12.93
CA ALA A 240 -10.71 -3.31 11.76
C ALA A 240 -9.43 -4.15 11.84
N GLN A 241 -9.00 -4.73 10.72
CA GLN A 241 -7.72 -5.44 10.67
C GLN A 241 -6.62 -4.45 10.27
N THR A 242 -5.68 -4.23 11.19
CA THR A 242 -4.59 -3.26 11.02
C THR A 242 -3.24 -3.90 11.24
N THR A 243 -2.22 -3.37 10.58
CA THR A 243 -0.81 -3.75 10.81
C THR A 243 -0.33 -3.41 12.21
N MET A 244 -0.94 -2.40 12.82
CA MET A 244 -0.66 -1.93 14.17
C MET A 244 -1.98 -1.82 14.95
N PRO A 245 -2.08 -2.30 16.19
CA PRO A 245 -3.33 -2.22 16.93
C PRO A 245 -3.80 -0.77 17.13
N PHE A 246 -5.09 -0.51 16.91
CA PHE A 246 -5.65 0.85 16.87
C PHE A 246 -5.41 1.66 18.16
N TRP A 247 -5.37 1.02 19.33
CA TRP A 247 -5.07 1.74 20.58
C TRP A 247 -3.69 2.40 20.56
N HIS A 248 -2.70 1.84 19.87
CA HIS A 248 -1.41 2.50 19.73
C HIS A 248 -1.50 3.77 18.87
N LEU A 249 -2.32 3.77 17.80
CA LEU A 249 -2.65 4.98 17.05
C LEU A 249 -3.28 6.02 17.98
N LEU A 250 -4.28 5.64 18.77
CA LEU A 250 -4.96 6.56 19.69
C LEU A 250 -3.99 7.17 20.71
N PHE A 251 -3.24 6.35 21.45
CA PHE A 251 -2.27 6.83 22.44
C PHE A 251 -1.21 7.73 21.82
N PHE A 252 -0.64 7.31 20.67
CA PHE A 252 0.40 8.09 20.02
C PHE A 252 -0.14 9.42 19.47
N ALA A 253 -1.29 9.41 18.79
CA ALA A 253 -1.92 10.62 18.26
C ALA A 253 -2.27 11.62 19.38
N MET A 254 -2.78 11.16 20.52
CA MET A 254 -3.07 12.01 21.68
C MET A 254 -1.80 12.56 22.34
N ALA A 255 -0.68 11.84 22.28
CA ALA A 255 0.60 12.32 22.80
C ALA A 255 1.23 13.43 21.94
N ILE A 256 0.98 13.44 20.62
CA ILE A 256 1.60 14.38 19.66
C ILE A 256 1.42 15.86 20.07
N PRO A 257 0.21 16.37 20.39
CA PRO A 257 0.04 17.77 20.78
C PRO A 257 0.88 18.17 22.00
N VAL A 258 0.97 17.30 23.00
CA VAL A 258 1.76 17.53 24.22
C VAL A 258 3.25 17.57 23.89
N LEU A 259 3.74 16.55 23.18
CA LEU A 259 5.15 16.48 22.75
C LEU A 259 5.52 17.68 21.87
N PHE A 260 4.61 18.12 21.00
CA PHE A 260 4.80 19.30 20.16
C PHE A 260 4.97 20.57 21.00
N LYS A 261 4.12 20.79 22.03
CA LYS A 261 4.20 21.95 22.91
C LYS A 261 5.58 22.11 23.56
N TYR A 262 6.19 21.02 24.03
CA TYR A 262 7.51 21.05 24.68
C TYR A 262 8.68 21.15 23.69
N THR A 263 8.51 20.68 22.46
CA THR A 263 9.60 20.59 21.49
C THR A 263 9.60 21.68 20.43
N ALA A 264 8.49 22.42 20.25
CA ALA A 264 8.33 23.40 19.18
C ALA A 264 9.40 24.51 19.19
N ASN A 265 9.84 24.95 20.37
CA ASN A 265 10.80 26.05 20.54
C ASN A 265 12.26 25.58 20.69
N ASN A 266 12.52 24.27 20.68
CA ASN A 266 13.87 23.74 20.85
C ASN A 266 14.60 23.65 19.51
N LYS A 267 15.64 24.49 19.34
CA LYS A 267 16.45 24.56 18.10
C LYS A 267 17.22 23.27 17.82
N VAL A 268 17.73 22.60 18.87
CA VAL A 268 18.48 21.35 18.73
C VAL A 268 17.54 20.24 18.30
N ASP A 269 16.38 20.11 18.96
CA ASP A 269 15.35 19.15 18.56
C ASP A 269 14.89 19.40 17.11
N ARG A 270 14.68 20.66 16.71
CA ARG A 270 14.36 20.99 15.32
C ARG A 270 15.44 20.51 14.34
N LEU A 271 16.72 20.75 14.64
CA LEU A 271 17.84 20.31 13.81
C LEU A 271 17.90 18.78 13.68
N ILE A 272 17.81 18.05 14.79
CA ILE A 272 17.74 16.58 14.81
C ILE A 272 16.60 16.09 13.92
N GLY A 273 15.47 16.79 14.00
CA GLY A 273 14.29 16.49 13.20
C GLY A 273 14.47 16.69 11.70
N GLU A 274 15.27 17.65 11.24
CA GLU A 274 15.56 17.83 9.82
C GLU A 274 16.43 16.70 9.26
N LEU A 275 17.22 16.02 10.11
CA LEU A 275 18.03 14.86 9.73
C LEU A 275 17.22 13.58 9.53
N SER A 276 16.04 13.46 10.17
CA SER A 276 15.24 12.23 10.12
C SER A 276 14.95 11.74 8.69
N TYR A 277 14.61 12.65 7.78
CA TYR A 277 14.30 12.31 6.39
C TYR A 277 15.54 11.93 5.56
N PRO A 278 16.63 12.73 5.52
CA PRO A 278 17.87 12.33 4.89
C PRO A 278 18.40 10.99 5.40
N VAL A 279 18.40 10.75 6.71
CA VAL A 279 18.78 9.46 7.32
C VAL A 279 17.88 8.33 6.79
N TYR A 280 16.56 8.55 6.79
CA TYR A 280 15.59 7.58 6.29
C TYR A 280 15.78 7.25 4.81
N ILE A 281 16.15 8.17 3.94
CA ILE A 281 16.18 7.85 2.50
C ILE A 281 17.50 7.23 2.05
N VAL A 282 18.60 7.48 2.77
CA VAL A 282 19.92 6.94 2.42
C VAL A 282 20.21 5.59 3.09
N HIS A 283 19.47 5.19 4.13
CA HIS A 283 19.84 4.00 4.90
C HIS A 283 19.82 2.70 4.08
N PHE A 284 18.89 2.55 3.14
CA PHE A 284 18.74 1.29 2.42
C PHE A 284 19.91 1.01 1.46
N PRO A 285 20.32 1.93 0.57
CA PRO A 285 21.53 1.71 -0.24
C PRO A 285 22.78 1.52 0.62
N LEU A 286 22.90 2.23 1.75
CA LEU A 286 24.02 2.05 2.67
C LEU A 286 23.99 0.69 3.37
N LEU A 287 22.80 0.18 3.69
CA LEU A 287 22.60 -1.16 4.26
C LEU A 287 23.03 -2.25 3.27
N ILE A 288 22.61 -2.16 2.01
CA ILE A 288 23.00 -3.12 0.97
C ILE A 288 24.52 -3.08 0.79
N TRP A 289 25.09 -1.88 0.63
CA TRP A 289 26.54 -1.72 0.49
C TRP A 289 27.32 -2.32 1.65
N LEU A 290 26.93 -2.01 2.90
CA LEU A 290 27.59 -2.57 4.08
C LEU A 290 27.42 -4.08 4.15
N ARG A 291 26.25 -4.63 3.80
CA ARG A 291 26.04 -6.09 3.80
C ARG A 291 26.96 -6.77 2.79
N ASP A 292 27.13 -6.21 1.61
CA ASP A 292 28.02 -6.75 0.58
C ASP A 292 29.48 -6.69 1.04
N VAL A 293 29.93 -5.54 1.58
CA VAL A 293 31.29 -5.39 2.12
C VAL A 293 31.56 -6.37 3.28
N LEU A 294 30.62 -6.50 4.21
CA LEU A 294 30.76 -7.39 5.36
C LEU A 294 30.73 -8.87 4.96
N SER A 295 29.97 -9.24 3.92
CA SER A 295 29.96 -10.61 3.41
C SER A 295 31.31 -11.05 2.84
N LEU A 296 32.17 -10.10 2.46
CA LEU A 296 33.53 -10.33 1.98
C LEU A 296 34.56 -10.39 3.11
N SER A 297 34.22 -9.91 4.32
CA SER A 297 35.07 -9.97 5.50
C SER A 297 34.57 -11.06 6.46
N SER A 298 35.34 -12.14 6.62
CA SER A 298 35.00 -13.27 7.51
C SER A 298 35.04 -12.94 9.01
N ASP A 299 35.42 -11.72 9.39
CA ASP A 299 35.61 -11.31 10.78
C ASP A 299 34.39 -10.54 11.30
N ASP A 300 33.86 -11.00 12.43
CA ASP A 300 32.88 -10.27 13.25
C ASP A 300 33.42 -8.87 13.54
N LEU A 301 32.87 -7.85 12.88
CA LEU A 301 33.34 -6.48 13.02
C LEU A 301 32.99 -5.94 14.42
N TRP A 302 33.93 -6.12 15.34
CA TRP A 302 34.13 -5.35 16.57
C TRP A 302 32.96 -5.44 17.57
N GLY A 303 32.07 -6.44 17.43
CA GLY A 303 30.86 -6.59 18.25
C GLY A 303 29.82 -5.49 18.01
N ILE A 304 29.95 -4.69 16.94
CA ILE A 304 28.98 -3.64 16.59
C ILE A 304 27.96 -4.24 15.62
N SER A 305 26.68 -4.15 15.94
CA SER A 305 25.61 -4.62 15.06
C SER A 305 25.56 -3.85 13.74
N LEU A 306 25.19 -4.54 12.65
CA LEU A 306 24.99 -3.95 11.32
C LEU A 306 24.06 -2.73 11.38
N GLY A 307 22.96 -2.82 12.13
CA GLY A 307 22.03 -1.70 12.33
C GLY A 307 22.71 -0.45 12.91
N SER A 308 23.64 -0.62 13.86
CA SER A 308 24.39 0.50 14.44
C SER A 308 25.35 1.15 13.44
N LEU A 309 26.06 0.33 12.65
CA LEU A 309 26.96 0.81 11.59
C LEU A 309 26.19 1.58 10.52
N VAL A 310 25.07 1.01 10.04
CA VAL A 310 24.18 1.66 9.07
C VAL A 310 23.63 2.96 9.65
N SER A 311 23.25 2.97 10.93
CA SER A 311 22.73 4.18 11.59
C SER A 311 23.76 5.29 11.66
N LEU A 312 24.99 5.00 12.09
CA LEU A 312 26.08 5.98 12.14
C LEU A 312 26.39 6.54 10.74
N LEU A 313 26.50 5.65 9.75
CA LEU A 313 26.78 6.05 8.38
C LEU A 313 25.63 6.86 7.77
N SER A 314 24.37 6.46 8.02
CA SER A 314 23.19 7.18 7.55
C SER A 314 23.06 8.55 8.20
N ILE A 315 23.43 8.70 9.48
CA ILE A 315 23.50 10.00 10.17
C ILE A 315 24.59 10.89 9.54
N ALA A 316 25.77 10.34 9.27
CA ALA A 316 26.86 11.09 8.65
C ALA A 316 26.51 11.56 7.22
N VAL A 317 26.04 10.65 6.37
CA VAL A 317 25.61 10.97 4.99
C VAL A 317 24.38 11.89 5.02
N GLY A 318 23.41 11.63 5.90
CA GLY A 318 22.22 12.46 6.06
C GLY A 318 22.55 13.89 6.51
N LEU A 319 23.55 14.07 7.38
CA LEU A 319 24.05 15.39 7.77
C LEU A 319 24.71 16.11 6.60
N LEU A 320 25.50 15.41 5.79
CA LEU A 320 26.10 15.96 4.58
C LEU A 320 25.03 16.44 3.59
N VAL A 321 24.02 15.61 3.31
CA VAL A 321 22.87 15.96 2.46
C VAL A 321 22.12 17.16 3.04
N TYR A 322 21.93 17.19 4.36
CA TYR A 322 21.26 18.30 5.01
C TYR A 322 22.00 19.63 4.83
N VAL A 323 23.29 19.66 5.13
CA VAL A 323 24.11 20.89 5.07
C VAL A 323 24.27 21.40 3.64
N THR A 324 24.46 20.50 2.68
CA THR A 324 24.76 20.86 1.28
C THR A 324 23.51 21.24 0.48
N LEU A 325 22.40 20.54 0.72
CA LEU A 325 21.18 20.60 -0.10
C LEU A 325 19.95 21.05 0.70
N GLU A 326 19.50 20.25 1.67
CA GLU A 326 18.20 20.47 2.33
C GLU A 326 18.13 21.80 3.07
N LYS A 327 19.23 22.25 3.70
CA LYS A 327 19.27 23.54 4.41
C LYS A 327 18.96 24.70 3.46
N LYS A 328 19.51 24.68 2.25
CA LYS A 328 19.27 25.71 1.22
C LYS A 328 17.82 25.66 0.74
N VAL A 329 17.33 24.47 0.42
CA VAL A 329 15.96 24.26 -0.06
C VAL A 329 14.92 24.63 1.01
N SER A 330 15.18 24.26 2.27
CA SER A 330 14.35 24.62 3.41
C SER A 330 14.33 26.13 3.63
N SER A 331 15.49 26.80 3.56
CA SER A 331 15.56 28.27 3.65
C SER A 331 14.74 28.94 2.54
N PHE A 332 14.85 28.43 1.31
CA PHE A 332 14.07 28.96 0.18
C PHE A 332 12.55 28.79 0.39
N ARG A 333 12.08 27.60 0.76
CA ARG A 333 10.65 27.31 0.97
C ARG A 333 9.98 28.17 2.05
N HIS A 334 10.76 28.68 3.01
CA HIS A 334 10.26 29.55 4.08
C HIS A 334 10.51 31.04 3.80
N SER A 335 11.11 31.40 2.66
CA SER A 335 11.37 32.79 2.28
C SER A 335 10.11 33.50 1.77
N LYS A 336 10.08 34.83 1.90
CA LYS A 336 9.01 35.67 1.31
C LYS A 336 8.91 35.48 -0.21
N ALA A 337 10.07 35.45 -0.88
CA ALA A 337 10.18 35.24 -2.32
C ALA A 337 9.48 33.94 -2.78
N PHE A 338 9.51 32.87 -1.97
CA PHE A 338 8.78 31.64 -2.31
C PHE A 338 7.27 31.87 -2.35
N PHE A 339 6.71 32.51 -1.31
CA PHE A 339 5.26 32.78 -1.23
C PHE A 339 4.79 33.79 -2.28
N GLU A 340 5.64 34.75 -2.64
CA GLU A 340 5.37 35.78 -3.66
C GLU A 340 5.56 35.27 -5.10
N SER A 341 6.18 34.09 -5.30
CA SER A 341 6.50 33.56 -6.64
C SER A 341 5.31 33.04 -7.48
N GLU A 342 4.06 33.19 -7.01
CA GLU A 342 2.89 32.64 -7.71
C GLU A 342 2.28 33.65 -8.70
N ILE A 343 2.13 33.23 -9.96
CA ILE A 343 1.49 34.03 -11.01
C ILE A 343 -0.04 33.79 -10.97
N PRO A 344 -0.88 34.83 -10.79
CA PRO A 344 -2.33 34.68 -10.61
C PRO A 344 -3.08 33.99 -11.77
N SER A 345 -2.56 34.08 -13.00
CA SER A 345 -3.26 33.66 -14.22
C SER A 345 -3.45 32.16 -14.41
N LYS A 346 -2.77 31.29 -13.63
CA LYS A 346 -2.87 29.82 -13.75
C LYS A 346 -3.68 29.14 -12.65
N LYS A 347 -4.21 29.90 -11.69
CA LYS A 347 -4.83 29.38 -10.45
C LYS A 347 -6.02 28.46 -10.70
N THR A 348 -6.89 28.80 -11.66
CA THR A 348 -8.11 28.04 -11.98
C THR A 348 -7.84 26.69 -12.64
N LEU A 349 -6.81 26.60 -13.49
CA LEU A 349 -6.43 25.35 -14.15
C LEU A 349 -5.83 24.36 -13.14
N HIS A 350 -4.90 24.82 -12.30
CA HIS A 350 -4.28 23.99 -11.26
C HIS A 350 -5.34 23.43 -10.30
N ASP A 351 -6.28 24.25 -9.84
CA ASP A 351 -7.34 23.81 -8.94
C ASP A 351 -8.26 22.73 -9.55
N LYS A 352 -8.58 22.82 -10.86
CA LYS A 352 -9.36 21.77 -11.53
C LYS A 352 -8.61 20.44 -11.60
N VAL A 353 -7.33 20.49 -12.00
CA VAL A 353 -6.48 19.29 -12.09
C VAL A 353 -6.34 18.61 -10.73
N PHE A 354 -6.07 19.38 -9.67
CA PHE A 354 -5.91 18.81 -8.33
C PHE A 354 -7.20 18.24 -7.76
N ARG A 355 -8.36 18.83 -8.09
CA ARG A 355 -9.66 18.25 -7.71
C ARG A 355 -9.94 16.93 -8.42
N LEU A 356 -9.62 16.83 -9.71
CA LEU A 356 -9.75 15.57 -10.45
C LEU A 356 -8.85 14.48 -9.87
N ALA A 357 -7.59 14.81 -9.61
CA ALA A 357 -6.64 13.90 -8.98
C ALA A 357 -7.10 13.48 -7.57
N PHE A 358 -7.63 14.41 -6.78
CA PHE A 358 -8.27 14.11 -5.49
C PHE A 358 -9.41 13.10 -5.64
N CYS A 359 -10.35 13.30 -6.57
CA CYS A 359 -11.44 12.35 -6.79
C CYS A 359 -10.93 10.97 -7.22
N ALA A 360 -10.01 10.92 -8.19
CA ALA A 360 -9.42 9.67 -8.67
C ALA A 360 -8.76 8.86 -7.53
N TYR A 361 -8.10 9.55 -6.60
CA TYR A 361 -7.43 8.93 -5.45
C TYR A 361 -8.41 8.25 -4.47
N PHE A 362 -9.66 8.70 -4.37
CA PHE A 362 -10.67 8.00 -3.55
C PHE A 362 -11.46 6.93 -4.32
N ILE A 363 -11.54 7.03 -5.64
CA ILE A 363 -12.27 6.05 -6.47
C ILE A 363 -11.59 4.68 -6.43
N LEU A 364 -10.25 4.65 -6.51
CA LEU A 364 -9.50 3.41 -6.65
C LEU A 364 -9.82 2.36 -5.56
N PRO A 365 -9.75 2.64 -4.23
CA PRO A 365 -10.11 1.65 -3.22
C PRO A 365 -11.59 1.27 -3.22
N VAL A 366 -12.48 2.20 -3.57
CA VAL A 366 -13.93 1.96 -3.67
C VAL A 366 -14.26 1.00 -4.82
N VAL A 367 -13.42 0.93 -5.85
CA VAL A 367 -13.59 0.01 -6.97
C VAL A 367 -12.89 -1.32 -6.70
N ILE A 368 -11.63 -1.30 -6.25
CA ILE A 368 -10.80 -2.51 -6.11
C ILE A 368 -11.35 -3.45 -5.06
N VAL A 369 -11.72 -2.95 -3.87
CA VAL A 369 -12.13 -3.83 -2.77
C VAL A 369 -13.42 -4.60 -3.12
N PRO A 370 -14.51 -3.95 -3.57
CA PRO A 370 -15.71 -4.68 -3.99
C PRO A 370 -15.46 -5.59 -5.20
N PHE A 371 -14.59 -5.20 -6.13
CA PHE A 371 -14.23 -6.05 -7.26
C PHE A 371 -13.58 -7.36 -6.80
N ILE A 372 -12.61 -7.31 -5.88
CA ILE A 372 -11.96 -8.50 -5.32
C ILE A 372 -12.99 -9.35 -4.57
N ILE A 373 -13.82 -8.74 -3.72
CA ILE A 373 -14.86 -9.45 -2.97
C ILE A 373 -15.82 -10.17 -3.94
N SER A 374 -16.26 -9.50 -5.00
CA SER A 374 -17.13 -10.10 -6.02
C SER A 374 -16.46 -11.32 -6.67
N LYS A 375 -15.17 -11.21 -7.03
CA LYS A 375 -14.44 -12.34 -7.63
C LYS A 375 -14.27 -13.51 -6.68
N GLN A 376 -14.05 -13.25 -5.39
CA GLN A 376 -13.94 -14.31 -4.39
C GLN A 376 -15.29 -14.94 -4.05
N VAL A 377 -16.38 -14.17 -4.07
CA VAL A 377 -17.74 -14.72 -3.91
C VAL A 377 -18.03 -15.72 -5.04
N ASP A 378 -17.72 -15.35 -6.29
CA ASP A 378 -17.85 -16.25 -7.45
C ASP A 378 -17.01 -17.54 -7.27
N GLU A 379 -15.85 -17.45 -6.60
CA GLU A 379 -14.99 -18.60 -6.30
C GLU A 379 -15.45 -19.47 -5.12
N ARG A 380 -16.29 -18.94 -4.22
CA ARG A 380 -16.84 -19.64 -3.04
C ARG A 380 -18.11 -20.43 -3.35
N THR A 381 -18.83 -20.07 -4.40
CA THR A 381 -20.02 -20.80 -4.87
C THR A 381 -19.65 -21.79 -5.95
N PRO A 382 -20.01 -23.08 -5.83
CA PRO A 382 -19.84 -24.03 -6.92
C PRO A 382 -20.62 -23.55 -8.15
N SER A 383 -20.01 -23.64 -9.33
CA SER A 383 -20.65 -23.32 -10.60
C SER A 383 -21.82 -24.26 -10.81
N ASP A 384 -23.01 -23.70 -10.96
CA ASP A 384 -24.27 -24.39 -11.27
C ASP A 384 -24.47 -24.63 -12.77
N ILE A 385 -23.55 -24.12 -13.60
CA ILE A 385 -23.47 -24.37 -15.04
C ILE A 385 -22.03 -24.74 -15.46
N PRO A 386 -21.85 -25.55 -16.51
CA PRO A 386 -20.55 -25.81 -17.12
C PRO A 386 -19.88 -24.53 -17.64
N TYR A 387 -18.55 -24.56 -17.78
CA TYR A 387 -17.81 -23.46 -18.38
C TYR A 387 -18.12 -23.32 -19.87
N GLU A 388 -18.46 -22.12 -20.33
CA GLU A 388 -18.92 -21.90 -21.70
C GLU A 388 -17.77 -21.99 -22.71
N LEU A 389 -17.59 -23.18 -23.30
CA LEU A 389 -16.68 -23.44 -24.42
C LEU A 389 -17.36 -24.33 -25.45
N THR A 390 -17.28 -23.94 -26.72
CA THR A 390 -17.77 -24.74 -27.84
C THR A 390 -16.65 -24.91 -28.87
N ASP A 391 -16.25 -26.15 -29.10
CA ASP A 391 -15.24 -26.55 -30.08
C ASP A 391 -15.58 -27.93 -30.68
N SER A 392 -14.59 -28.60 -31.27
CA SER A 392 -14.75 -29.94 -31.85
C SER A 392 -15.09 -31.03 -30.83
N ASN A 393 -14.72 -30.87 -29.56
CA ASN A 393 -14.91 -31.84 -28.48
C ASN A 393 -16.01 -31.44 -27.50
N TRP A 394 -16.25 -30.14 -27.35
CA TRP A 394 -17.11 -29.53 -26.35
C TRP A 394 -18.23 -28.72 -27.00
N GLN A 395 -19.38 -28.69 -26.34
CA GLN A 395 -20.49 -27.82 -26.68
C GLN A 395 -21.02 -27.19 -25.40
N SER A 396 -20.81 -25.88 -25.27
CA SER A 396 -21.11 -25.11 -24.06
C SER A 396 -20.60 -25.79 -22.77
N GLY A 397 -19.39 -26.33 -22.80
CA GLY A 397 -18.75 -26.96 -21.63
C GLY A 397 -19.11 -28.42 -21.37
N VAL A 398 -19.97 -29.02 -22.20
CA VAL A 398 -20.37 -30.43 -22.14
C VAL A 398 -19.70 -31.21 -23.26
N SER A 399 -19.17 -32.40 -22.96
CA SER A 399 -18.48 -33.23 -23.94
C SER A 399 -19.45 -33.81 -24.95
N ARG A 400 -19.10 -33.72 -26.24
CA ARG A 400 -19.90 -34.29 -27.34
C ARG A 400 -19.87 -35.83 -27.37
N THR A 401 -18.85 -36.44 -26.75
CA THR A 401 -18.56 -37.88 -26.89
C THR A 401 -18.60 -38.63 -25.56
N SER A 402 -18.68 -37.94 -24.41
CA SER A 402 -18.64 -38.57 -23.09
C SER A 402 -19.62 -37.88 -22.11
N PRO A 403 -20.07 -38.57 -21.04
CA PRO A 403 -20.90 -37.98 -19.99
C PRO A 403 -20.06 -37.09 -19.05
N THR A 404 -19.45 -36.06 -19.63
CA THR A 404 -18.48 -35.20 -18.96
C THR A 404 -18.85 -33.75 -19.20
N PHE A 405 -18.76 -32.94 -18.15
CA PHE A 405 -18.73 -31.49 -18.28
C PHE A 405 -17.49 -30.97 -17.55
N PHE A 406 -17.11 -29.73 -17.80
CA PHE A 406 -16.01 -29.11 -17.06
C PHE A 406 -16.39 -27.77 -16.47
N VAL A 407 -15.80 -27.47 -15.32
CA VAL A 407 -15.95 -26.21 -14.58
C VAL A 407 -14.57 -25.69 -14.21
N ARG A 408 -14.48 -24.41 -13.84
CA ARG A 408 -13.21 -23.84 -13.36
C ARG A 408 -12.73 -24.58 -12.10
N ALA A 409 -11.43 -24.79 -12.00
CA ALA A 409 -10.75 -25.48 -10.92
C ALA A 409 -10.60 -24.62 -9.64
N ASN A 410 -11.67 -23.91 -9.24
CA ASN A 410 -11.71 -23.13 -8.01
C ASN A 410 -12.00 -24.02 -6.79
N SER A 411 -11.76 -23.50 -5.59
CA SER A 411 -11.92 -24.23 -4.33
C SER A 411 -13.36 -24.71 -4.11
N ALA A 412 -14.37 -23.93 -4.49
CA ALA A 412 -15.76 -24.34 -4.34
C ALA A 412 -16.12 -25.53 -5.25
N ASN A 413 -15.73 -25.50 -6.52
CA ASN A 413 -15.95 -26.58 -7.47
C ASN A 413 -15.19 -27.86 -7.07
N LYS A 414 -13.93 -27.74 -6.62
CA LYS A 414 -13.17 -28.90 -6.10
C LYS A 414 -13.79 -29.50 -4.85
N ASN A 415 -14.42 -28.69 -4.02
CA ASN A 415 -15.10 -29.15 -2.81
C ASN A 415 -16.47 -29.78 -3.09
N ALA A 416 -17.20 -29.22 -4.06
CA ALA A 416 -18.52 -29.66 -4.46
C ALA A 416 -18.50 -30.90 -5.38
N TYR A 417 -17.65 -30.90 -6.39
CA TYR A 417 -17.57 -31.93 -7.41
C TYR A 417 -16.51 -32.96 -7.03
N ARG A 418 -16.88 -33.89 -6.15
CA ARG A 418 -16.02 -34.99 -5.70
C ARG A 418 -16.61 -36.33 -6.13
N VAL A 419 -15.74 -37.31 -6.38
CA VAL A 419 -16.15 -38.69 -6.68
C VAL A 419 -17.11 -39.18 -5.61
N GLY A 420 -18.27 -39.70 -6.01
CA GLY A 420 -19.33 -40.15 -5.12
C GLY A 420 -20.51 -39.19 -4.96
N VAL A 421 -20.32 -37.88 -5.23
CA VAL A 421 -21.40 -36.89 -5.15
C VAL A 421 -22.44 -37.12 -6.24
N ARG A 422 -23.72 -36.89 -5.90
CA ARG A 422 -24.84 -36.97 -6.85
C ARG A 422 -25.26 -35.57 -7.30
N LEU A 423 -25.47 -35.42 -8.60
CA LEU A 423 -25.85 -34.19 -9.25
C LEU A 423 -27.16 -34.42 -10.02
N LYS A 424 -28.08 -33.48 -9.97
CA LYS A 424 -29.18 -33.39 -10.93
C LYS A 424 -28.67 -32.57 -12.12
N VAL A 425 -28.60 -33.18 -13.28
CA VAL A 425 -28.10 -32.56 -14.52
C VAL A 425 -29.30 -32.32 -15.43
N GLY A 426 -29.94 -31.16 -15.25
CA GLY A 426 -31.12 -30.75 -15.99
C GLY A 426 -32.16 -31.84 -16.24
N SER A 427 -32.55 -32.03 -17.51
CA SER A 427 -33.48 -33.07 -17.98
C SER A 427 -32.91 -34.50 -17.95
N SER A 428 -31.58 -34.65 -17.86
CA SER A 428 -30.92 -35.96 -17.84
C SER A 428 -31.16 -36.70 -16.51
N GLY A 429 -31.58 -36.02 -15.45
CA GLY A 429 -31.88 -36.61 -14.15
C GLY A 429 -30.68 -36.68 -13.22
N ILE A 430 -30.76 -37.51 -12.19
CA ILE A 430 -29.70 -37.65 -11.18
C ILE A 430 -28.58 -38.55 -11.72
N ARG A 431 -27.33 -38.10 -11.56
CA ARG A 431 -26.09 -38.78 -11.95
C ARG A 431 -25.09 -38.76 -10.81
N LYS A 432 -24.20 -39.73 -10.77
CA LYS A 432 -23.11 -39.84 -9.80
C LYS A 432 -21.78 -39.48 -10.45
N ILE A 433 -20.98 -38.69 -9.76
CA ILE A 433 -19.61 -38.39 -10.19
C ILE A 433 -18.75 -39.64 -9.98
N ILE A 434 -18.20 -40.18 -11.08
CA ILE A 434 -17.35 -41.38 -11.07
C ILE A 434 -15.86 -41.05 -11.11
N LYS A 435 -15.50 -39.90 -11.69
CA LYS A 435 -14.11 -39.47 -11.83
C LYS A 435 -14.06 -37.94 -11.93
N VAL A 436 -12.99 -37.35 -11.38
CA VAL A 436 -12.70 -35.93 -11.53
C VAL A 436 -11.23 -35.80 -11.93
N ASP A 437 -10.98 -35.21 -13.10
CA ASP A 437 -9.62 -34.96 -13.59
C ASP A 437 -9.36 -33.45 -13.60
N GLN A 438 -8.22 -33.00 -13.05
CA GLN A 438 -7.82 -31.60 -13.17
C GLN A 438 -6.94 -31.41 -14.41
N ASN A 439 -7.31 -30.45 -15.27
CA ASN A 439 -6.55 -30.06 -16.43
C ASN A 439 -6.34 -28.53 -16.43
N GLY A 440 -5.16 -28.09 -15.98
CA GLY A 440 -4.85 -26.66 -15.84
C GLY A 440 -5.82 -25.93 -14.90
N GLU A 441 -6.49 -24.90 -15.42
CA GLU A 441 -7.48 -24.08 -14.72
C GLU A 441 -8.88 -24.70 -14.65
N PHE A 442 -9.08 -25.93 -15.13
CA PHE A 442 -10.37 -26.60 -15.18
C PHE A 442 -10.35 -27.97 -14.49
N ILE A 443 -11.52 -28.39 -14.00
CA ILE A 443 -11.77 -29.78 -13.59
C ILE A 443 -12.84 -30.39 -14.51
N ASN A 444 -12.53 -31.56 -15.04
CA ASN A 444 -13.44 -32.39 -15.81
C ASN A 444 -14.19 -33.30 -14.84
N VAL A 445 -15.51 -33.20 -14.82
CA VAL A 445 -16.39 -33.98 -13.96
C VAL A 445 -17.05 -35.06 -14.81
N HIS A 446 -16.62 -36.31 -14.60
CA HIS A 446 -17.17 -37.45 -15.32
C HIS A 446 -18.31 -38.08 -14.52
N LEU A 447 -19.42 -38.29 -15.21
CA LEU A 447 -20.65 -38.84 -14.64
C LEU A 447 -20.87 -40.28 -15.11
N ASP A 448 -21.67 -41.02 -14.35
CA ASP A 448 -22.21 -42.30 -14.81
C ASP A 448 -23.28 -42.13 -15.90
N GLY A 449 -23.55 -43.20 -16.65
CA GLY A 449 -24.62 -43.24 -17.64
C GLY A 449 -24.24 -42.70 -19.04
N ALA A 450 -25.27 -42.34 -19.80
CA ALA A 450 -25.16 -41.88 -21.19
C ALA A 450 -24.71 -40.41 -21.30
N THR A 451 -24.25 -40.03 -22.49
CA THR A 451 -23.83 -38.66 -22.82
C THR A 451 -24.91 -37.64 -22.50
N ILE A 452 -24.49 -36.47 -22.02
CA ILE A 452 -25.41 -35.36 -21.70
C ILE A 452 -25.84 -34.71 -23.03
N PRO A 453 -27.14 -34.51 -23.28
CA PRO A 453 -27.61 -33.86 -24.50
C PRO A 453 -27.13 -32.41 -24.55
N ALA A 454 -26.16 -32.11 -25.42
CA ALA A 454 -25.51 -30.80 -25.45
C ALA A 454 -26.36 -29.67 -26.10
N ASP A 455 -27.37 -30.06 -26.88
CA ASP A 455 -28.29 -29.16 -27.59
C ASP A 455 -29.45 -28.65 -26.71
N ASP A 456 -29.66 -29.26 -25.53
CA ASP A 456 -30.72 -28.86 -24.59
C ASP A 456 -30.17 -27.82 -23.60
N LEU A 457 -30.68 -26.59 -23.64
CA LEU A 457 -30.30 -25.54 -22.69
C LEU A 457 -30.71 -25.89 -21.25
N SER A 458 -31.77 -26.68 -21.08
CA SER A 458 -32.25 -27.11 -19.77
C SER A 458 -31.43 -28.26 -19.16
N SER A 459 -30.60 -28.95 -19.96
CA SER A 459 -29.70 -30.02 -19.50
C SER A 459 -28.44 -29.49 -18.79
N ARG A 460 -28.24 -28.17 -18.79
CA ARG A 460 -27.01 -27.49 -18.33
C ARG A 460 -27.04 -27.07 -16.87
N GLU A 461 -28.21 -27.00 -16.25
CA GLU A 461 -28.32 -26.72 -14.83
C GLU A 461 -27.84 -27.92 -14.02
N ILE A 462 -26.83 -27.69 -13.19
CA ILE A 462 -26.24 -28.67 -12.30
C ILE A 462 -26.62 -28.29 -10.88
N VAL A 463 -27.45 -29.13 -10.27
CA VAL A 463 -27.84 -28.97 -8.87
C VAL A 463 -27.26 -30.13 -8.06
N ILE A 464 -26.41 -29.82 -7.09
CA ILE A 464 -25.89 -30.83 -6.17
C ILE A 464 -27.04 -31.36 -5.32
N VAL A 465 -27.27 -32.67 -5.39
CA VAL A 465 -28.33 -33.31 -4.60
C VAL A 465 -27.73 -33.65 -3.23
N LYS A 466 -28.12 -32.87 -2.21
CA LYS A 466 -27.85 -33.25 -0.81
C LYS A 466 -28.73 -34.46 -0.47
N ILE A 467 -28.10 -35.55 -0.06
CA ILE A 467 -28.78 -36.71 0.54
C ILE A 467 -29.01 -36.40 2.02
#